data_AF-A0AA41AJI9-F1
#
_entry.id   AF-A0AA41AJI9-F1
#
_cell.length_a   1.000
_cell.length_b   1.000
_cell.length_c   1.000
_cell.angle_alpha   90.00
_cell.angle_beta   90.00
_cell.angle_gamma   90.00
#
_symmetry.space_group_name_H-M   'P 1'
#
loop_
_entity.id
_entity.type
_entity.pdbx_description
1 polymer ?
#
loop_
_entity_poly.entity_id
_entity_poly.type
_entity_poly.pdbx_seq_one_letter_code
_entity_poly.pdbx_strand_id
1 'polypeptide(L)'
;MKKIITLSIVFLLSFIVFCIIKLPAAVAIDLAKPYFPKQLEVGQSVGTIWQGQMMQVRYQGEQLNNVRWDVAGWALFTGKLNANVKFGDPRERSDISGYADVSFGLFNKQVKVTNGLVRSTVERAMQRIQLPLPVTAKGRVILELAEYTSGAPYCESLQGEIASPNIDVQGLNGWFNIGPLGGNLSCKSGDIAILIDPDNTLGLEADATLKANFDFKVSGYVKPDATLPKDVHDAVKFLGRPDNQGRYPLNF
;
A
#
# COMPACT_ATOMS: atom_id res chain seq x y z
N MET A 1 54.72 -20.65 -9.51
CA MET A 1 53.65 -20.99 -8.55
C MET A 1 52.93 -19.75 -7.99
N LYS A 2 53.60 -18.82 -7.29
CA LYS A 2 52.95 -17.60 -6.74
C LYS A 2 52.16 -16.77 -7.78
N LYS A 3 52.73 -16.51 -8.96
CA LYS A 3 52.06 -15.76 -10.05
C LYS A 3 50.78 -16.42 -10.56
N ILE A 4 50.76 -17.76 -10.64
CA ILE A 4 49.59 -18.52 -11.11
C ILE A 4 48.48 -18.45 -10.06
N ILE A 5 48.82 -18.63 -8.79
CA ILE A 5 47.87 -18.51 -7.67
C ILE A 5 47.25 -17.12 -7.63
N THR A 6 48.06 -16.06 -7.75
CA THR A 6 47.55 -14.68 -7.80
C THR A 6 46.62 -14.46 -8.99
N LEU A 7 46.99 -14.95 -10.19
CA LEU A 7 46.16 -14.81 -11.39
C LEU A 7 44.84 -15.57 -11.27
N SER A 8 44.85 -16.77 -10.69
CA SER A 8 43.64 -17.55 -10.42
C SER A 8 42.72 -16.87 -9.42
N ILE A 9 43.26 -16.25 -8.36
CA ILE A 9 42.47 -15.49 -7.40
C ILE A 9 41.83 -14.28 -8.06
N VAL A 10 42.59 -13.51 -8.84
CA VAL A 10 42.08 -12.34 -9.56
C VAL A 10 40.98 -12.74 -10.56
N PHE A 11 41.18 -13.84 -11.29
CA PHE A 11 40.18 -14.38 -12.21
C PHE A 11 38.91 -14.77 -11.47
N LEU A 12 39.01 -15.54 -10.38
CA LEU A 12 37.86 -15.99 -9.61
C LEU A 12 37.08 -14.81 -9.01
N LEU A 13 37.78 -13.84 -8.45
CA LEU A 13 37.16 -12.66 -7.85
C LEU A 13 36.48 -11.80 -8.91
N SER A 14 37.12 -11.61 -10.07
CA SER A 14 36.52 -10.90 -11.20
C SER A 14 35.28 -11.64 -11.72
N PHE A 15 35.35 -12.96 -11.86
CA PHE A 15 34.24 -13.79 -12.29
C PHE A 15 33.03 -13.65 -11.35
N ILE A 16 33.25 -13.73 -10.04
CA ILE A 16 32.18 -13.53 -9.03
C ILE A 16 31.56 -12.13 -9.16
N VAL A 17 32.38 -11.09 -9.30
CA VAL A 17 31.89 -9.71 -9.48
C VAL A 17 31.04 -9.59 -10.74
N PHE A 18 31.48 -10.16 -11.86
CA PHE A 18 30.71 -10.17 -13.10
C PHE A 18 29.39 -10.94 -12.96
N CYS A 19 29.41 -12.11 -12.30
CA CYS A 19 28.20 -12.88 -12.03
C CYS A 19 27.19 -12.08 -11.21
N ILE A 20 27.63 -11.34 -10.19
CA ILE A 20 26.75 -10.50 -9.36
C ILE A 20 26.19 -9.33 -10.16
N ILE A 21 27.04 -8.63 -10.93
CA ILE A 21 26.62 -7.48 -11.74
C ILE A 21 25.63 -7.90 -12.84
N LYS A 22 25.82 -9.08 -13.44
CA LYS A 22 25.00 -9.57 -14.55
C LYS A 22 23.96 -10.60 -14.14
N LEU A 23 23.72 -10.81 -12.85
CA LEU A 23 22.80 -11.84 -12.38
C LEU A 23 21.40 -11.61 -12.97
N PRO A 24 20.87 -12.54 -13.80
CA PRO A 24 19.55 -12.39 -14.36
C PRO A 24 18.48 -12.42 -13.26
N ALA A 25 17.47 -11.56 -13.41
CA ALA A 25 16.35 -11.48 -12.47
C ALA A 25 15.68 -12.84 -12.25
N ALA A 26 15.44 -13.59 -13.33
CA ALA A 26 14.79 -14.89 -13.29
C ALA A 26 15.54 -15.89 -12.39
N VAL A 27 16.87 -15.96 -12.52
CA VAL A 27 17.71 -16.87 -11.71
C VAL A 27 17.65 -16.48 -10.24
N ALA A 28 17.77 -15.18 -9.93
CA ALA A 28 17.74 -14.72 -8.55
C ALA A 28 16.38 -14.94 -7.88
N ILE A 29 15.28 -14.68 -8.61
CA ILE A 29 13.92 -14.92 -8.14
C ILE A 29 13.69 -16.41 -7.89
N ASP A 30 14.14 -17.28 -8.80
CA ASP A 30 14.04 -18.73 -8.64
C ASP A 30 14.79 -19.24 -7.41
N LEU A 31 15.99 -18.70 -7.15
CA LEU A 31 16.76 -19.01 -5.94
C LEU A 31 16.09 -18.47 -4.66
N ALA A 32 15.35 -17.36 -4.76
CA ALA A 32 14.66 -16.72 -3.64
C ALA A 32 13.29 -17.34 -3.32
N LYS A 33 12.67 -18.07 -4.27
CA LYS A 33 11.34 -18.71 -4.10
C LYS A 33 11.14 -19.45 -2.78
N PRO A 34 12.10 -20.24 -2.25
CA PRO A 34 11.92 -20.94 -0.97
C PRO A 34 11.73 -20.01 0.24
N TYR A 35 12.17 -18.76 0.13
CA TYR A 35 12.06 -17.74 1.18
C TYR A 35 10.83 -16.85 1.04
N PHE A 36 10.06 -17.01 -0.04
CA PHE A 36 8.85 -16.24 -0.26
C PHE A 36 7.69 -16.74 0.63
N PRO A 37 6.76 -15.84 1.00
CA PRO A 37 5.51 -16.27 1.61
C PRO A 37 4.80 -17.28 0.71
N LYS A 38 4.21 -18.34 1.29
CA LYS A 38 3.55 -19.42 0.53
C LYS A 38 2.45 -18.95 -0.44
N GLN A 39 1.89 -17.77 -0.22
CA GLN A 39 0.79 -17.16 -0.99
C GLN A 39 1.28 -16.15 -2.03
N LEU A 40 2.61 -15.97 -2.15
CA LEU A 40 3.22 -15.08 -3.13
C LEU A 40 3.51 -15.86 -4.41
N GLU A 41 2.80 -15.54 -5.48
CA GLU A 41 3.05 -16.06 -6.81
C GLU A 41 3.76 -14.97 -7.63
N VAL A 42 4.87 -15.34 -8.26
CA VAL A 42 5.68 -14.44 -9.08
C VAL A 42 5.66 -14.91 -10.52
N GLY A 43 5.42 -13.99 -11.45
CA GLY A 43 5.42 -14.23 -12.88
C GLY A 43 6.83 -14.27 -13.47
N GLN A 44 6.88 -14.38 -14.80
CA GLN A 44 8.13 -14.28 -15.56
C GLN A 44 8.77 -12.91 -15.34
N SER A 45 10.10 -12.91 -15.20
CA SER A 45 10.90 -11.71 -15.03
C SER A 45 11.95 -11.55 -16.14
N VAL A 46 12.24 -10.30 -16.48
CA VAL A 46 13.18 -9.91 -17.53
C VAL A 46 14.15 -8.89 -16.95
N GLY A 47 15.40 -8.94 -17.38
CA GLY A 47 16.47 -8.03 -16.93
C GLY A 47 17.35 -8.66 -15.86
N THR A 48 17.92 -7.81 -15.01
CA THR A 48 18.86 -8.19 -13.96
C THR A 48 18.24 -7.98 -12.58
N ILE A 49 18.90 -8.46 -11.53
CA ILE A 49 18.50 -8.14 -10.15
C ILE A 49 18.54 -6.63 -9.86
N TRP A 50 19.36 -5.90 -10.60
CA TRP A 50 19.54 -4.46 -10.42
C TRP A 50 18.46 -3.68 -11.13
N GLN A 51 18.24 -3.99 -12.40
CA GLN A 51 17.23 -3.34 -13.23
C GLN A 51 16.45 -4.41 -13.97
N GLY A 52 15.17 -4.51 -13.65
CA GLY A 52 14.33 -5.57 -14.18
C GLY A 52 12.84 -5.25 -14.13
N GLN A 53 12.08 -6.17 -14.71
CA GLN A 53 10.63 -6.11 -14.74
C GLN A 53 10.04 -7.51 -14.55
N MET A 54 8.86 -7.55 -13.96
CA MET A 54 8.06 -8.74 -13.75
C MET A 54 6.63 -8.45 -14.20
N MET A 55 6.09 -9.34 -15.03
CA MET A 55 4.79 -9.12 -15.65
C MET A 55 3.65 -9.12 -14.63
N GLN A 56 3.74 -9.97 -13.61
CA GLN A 56 2.70 -10.14 -12.62
C GLN A 56 3.28 -10.60 -11.30
N VAL A 57 2.79 -10.03 -10.20
CA VAL A 57 2.95 -10.53 -8.83
C VAL A 57 1.56 -10.74 -8.26
N ARG A 58 1.28 -11.90 -7.68
CA ARG A 58 0.02 -12.16 -6.98
C ARG A 58 0.29 -12.45 -5.51
N TYR A 59 -0.44 -11.79 -4.62
CA TYR A 59 -0.38 -12.02 -3.18
C TYR A 59 -1.76 -11.96 -2.58
N GLN A 60 -2.20 -13.03 -1.90
CA GLN A 60 -3.50 -13.09 -1.23
C GLN A 60 -4.67 -12.62 -2.12
N GLY A 61 -4.72 -13.10 -3.37
CA GLY A 61 -5.75 -12.71 -4.33
C GLY A 61 -5.57 -11.34 -4.98
N GLU A 62 -4.69 -10.47 -4.45
CA GLU A 62 -4.30 -9.25 -5.15
C GLU A 62 -3.31 -9.54 -6.26
N GLN A 63 -3.46 -8.82 -7.36
CA GLN A 63 -2.58 -8.92 -8.52
C GLN A 63 -2.01 -7.55 -8.83
N LEU A 64 -0.69 -7.45 -8.82
CA LEU A 64 0.07 -6.30 -9.32
C LEU A 64 0.64 -6.65 -10.69
N ASN A 65 0.37 -5.82 -11.67
CA ASN A 65 0.89 -6.00 -13.02
C ASN A 65 2.13 -5.13 -13.25
N ASN A 66 2.94 -5.48 -14.24
CA ASN A 66 4.03 -4.64 -14.75
C ASN A 66 4.93 -4.03 -13.67
N VAL A 67 5.38 -4.87 -12.72
CA VAL A 67 6.27 -4.46 -11.64
C VAL A 67 7.66 -4.24 -12.21
N ARG A 68 8.21 -3.04 -12.07
CA ARG A 68 9.55 -2.65 -12.52
C ARG A 68 10.34 -2.17 -11.33
N TRP A 69 11.63 -2.50 -11.31
CA TRP A 69 12.54 -2.05 -10.26
C TRP A 69 13.86 -1.56 -10.85
N ASP A 70 14.46 -0.61 -10.14
CA ASP A 70 15.81 -0.10 -10.38
C ASP A 70 16.50 0.03 -9.02
N VAL A 71 17.51 -0.81 -8.78
CA VAL A 71 18.25 -0.93 -7.53
C VAL A 71 19.56 -0.17 -7.64
N ALA A 72 19.77 0.76 -6.71
CA ALA A 72 21.03 1.48 -6.58
C ALA A 72 22.09 0.59 -5.92
N GLY A 73 22.84 -0.17 -6.73
CA GLY A 73 23.86 -1.12 -6.24
C GLY A 73 24.93 -0.48 -5.34
N TRP A 74 25.26 0.80 -5.54
CA TRP A 74 26.21 1.52 -4.68
C TRP A 74 25.74 1.70 -3.24
N ALA A 75 24.42 1.70 -2.99
CA ALA A 75 23.88 1.83 -1.64
C ALA A 75 24.27 0.65 -0.74
N LEU A 76 24.59 -0.52 -1.33
CA LEU A 76 24.99 -1.72 -0.58
C LEU A 76 26.27 -1.51 0.22
N PHE A 77 27.19 -0.66 -0.25
CA PHE A 77 28.41 -0.31 0.50
C PHE A 77 28.10 0.47 1.79
N THR A 78 26.91 1.06 1.88
CA THR A 78 26.40 1.72 3.10
C THR A 78 25.48 0.82 3.93
N GLY A 79 25.36 -0.46 3.57
CA GLY A 79 24.50 -1.43 4.25
C GLY A 79 23.01 -1.28 3.93
N LYS A 80 22.67 -0.64 2.80
CA LYS A 80 21.28 -0.40 2.38
C LYS A 80 21.02 -0.94 0.97
N LEU A 81 19.87 -1.55 0.77
CA LEU A 81 19.35 -1.91 -0.53
C LEU A 81 18.29 -0.89 -0.92
N ASN A 82 18.64 0.06 -1.79
CA ASN A 82 17.73 1.10 -2.25
C ASN A 82 17.21 0.73 -3.65
N ALA A 83 15.90 0.84 -3.85
CA ALA A 83 15.25 0.53 -5.11
C ALA A 83 14.13 1.53 -5.41
N ASN A 84 14.07 2.04 -6.64
CA ASN A 84 12.86 2.64 -7.17
C ASN A 84 11.97 1.53 -7.71
N VAL A 85 10.72 1.46 -7.27
CA VAL A 85 9.74 0.47 -7.71
C VAL A 85 8.59 1.19 -8.39
N LYS A 86 8.13 0.65 -9.53
CA LYS A 86 6.94 1.10 -10.25
C LYS A 86 6.08 -0.10 -10.59
N PHE A 87 4.77 0.03 -10.55
CA PHE A 87 3.85 -1.05 -10.87
C PHE A 87 2.57 -0.52 -11.49
N GLY A 88 1.91 -1.38 -12.26
CA GLY A 88 0.66 -1.14 -12.96
C GLY A 88 0.71 -0.06 -14.03
N ASP A 89 -0.45 0.22 -14.62
CA ASP A 89 -0.66 1.34 -15.54
C ASP A 89 -1.59 2.39 -14.92
N PRO A 90 -1.13 3.64 -14.67
CA PRO A 90 -1.97 4.70 -14.10
C PRO A 90 -3.15 5.11 -15.00
N ARG A 91 -3.15 4.72 -16.27
CA ARG A 91 -4.24 4.96 -17.22
C ARG A 91 -5.32 3.89 -17.15
N GLU A 92 -4.98 2.67 -16.75
CA GLU A 92 -5.92 1.56 -16.58
C GLU A 92 -6.58 1.66 -15.21
N ARG A 93 -7.86 2.05 -15.16
CA ARG A 93 -8.56 2.31 -13.90
C ARG A 93 -8.73 1.05 -13.06
N SER A 94 -8.82 -0.11 -13.70
CA SER A 94 -9.00 -1.40 -13.03
C SER A 94 -7.71 -1.95 -12.38
N ASP A 95 -6.56 -1.40 -12.77
CA ASP A 95 -5.25 -1.86 -12.33
C ASP A 95 -4.81 -1.12 -11.06
N ILE A 96 -4.10 -1.84 -10.18
CA ILE A 96 -3.41 -1.22 -9.05
C ILE A 96 -2.08 -0.68 -9.60
N SER A 97 -1.89 0.63 -9.51
CA SER A 97 -0.72 1.29 -10.09
C SER A 97 -0.05 2.24 -9.12
N GLY A 98 1.24 2.46 -9.29
CA GLY A 98 1.98 3.27 -8.34
C GLY A 98 3.48 3.25 -8.53
N TYR A 99 4.14 3.95 -7.63
CA TYR A 99 5.58 3.96 -7.50
C TYR A 99 5.99 4.22 -6.06
N ALA A 100 7.22 3.87 -5.71
CA ALA A 100 7.80 4.16 -4.41
C ALA A 100 9.33 4.04 -4.47
N ASP A 101 10.01 4.84 -3.66
CA ASP A 101 11.41 4.61 -3.33
C ASP A 101 11.48 3.76 -2.07
N VAL A 102 12.05 2.56 -2.17
CA VAL A 102 12.13 1.57 -1.10
C VAL A 102 13.59 1.39 -0.69
N SER A 103 13.88 1.48 0.60
CA SER A 103 15.19 1.25 1.19
C SER A 103 15.08 0.14 2.24
N PHE A 104 15.83 -0.95 2.08
CA PHE A 104 15.94 -2.01 3.08
C PHE A 104 17.31 -1.94 3.78
N GLY A 105 17.29 -1.78 5.10
CA GLY A 105 18.49 -1.78 5.92
C GLY A 105 18.97 -3.20 6.24
N LEU A 106 20.17 -3.57 5.82
CA LEU A 106 20.69 -4.94 5.96
C LEU A 106 20.99 -5.30 7.43
N PHE A 107 21.30 -4.32 8.26
CA PHE A 107 21.68 -4.52 9.67
C PHE A 107 20.48 -4.51 10.62
N ASN A 108 19.54 -3.58 10.43
CA ASN A 108 18.36 -3.43 11.27
C ASN A 108 17.12 -4.13 10.70
N LYS A 109 17.20 -4.70 9.48
CA LYS A 109 16.11 -5.36 8.75
C LYS A 109 14.86 -4.48 8.56
N GLN A 110 15.06 -3.17 8.57
CA GLN A 110 13.98 -2.20 8.47
C GLN A 110 13.71 -1.84 7.01
N VAL A 111 12.44 -1.76 6.65
CA VAL A 111 11.96 -1.24 5.38
C VAL A 111 11.59 0.23 5.55
N LYS A 112 12.18 1.10 4.74
CA LYS A 112 11.79 2.50 4.60
C LYS A 112 11.19 2.73 3.23
N VAL A 113 10.10 3.47 3.15
CA VAL A 113 9.44 3.88 1.92
C VAL A 113 9.33 5.40 1.92
N THR A 114 9.68 6.02 0.80
CA THR A 114 9.55 7.47 0.57
C THR A 114 9.02 7.72 -0.82
N ASN A 115 8.41 8.88 -1.06
CA ASN A 115 7.81 9.22 -2.35
C ASN A 115 6.90 8.10 -2.88
N GLY A 116 6.10 7.52 -1.99
CA GLY A 116 5.17 6.45 -2.33
C GLY A 116 3.89 7.03 -2.90
N LEU A 117 3.38 6.42 -3.97
CA LEU A 117 2.07 6.71 -4.53
C LEU A 117 1.43 5.40 -4.96
N VAL A 118 0.25 5.11 -4.45
CA VAL A 118 -0.54 3.93 -4.80
C VAL A 118 -1.92 4.39 -5.25
N ARG A 119 -2.36 3.90 -6.39
CA ARG A 119 -3.70 4.10 -6.94
C ARG A 119 -4.41 2.76 -6.97
N SER A 120 -5.61 2.74 -6.43
CA SER A 120 -6.49 1.57 -6.40
C SER A 120 -7.94 2.01 -6.47
N THR A 121 -8.87 1.12 -6.14
CA THR A 121 -10.31 1.38 -6.20
C THR A 121 -10.98 1.09 -4.85
N VAL A 122 -12.07 1.80 -4.58
CA VAL A 122 -12.87 1.63 -3.36
C VAL A 122 -13.46 0.21 -3.34
N GLU A 123 -13.96 -0.25 -4.49
CA GLU A 123 -14.54 -1.57 -4.70
C GLU A 123 -13.62 -2.68 -4.18
N ARG A 124 -12.32 -2.52 -4.38
CA ARG A 124 -11.30 -3.50 -4.00
C ARG A 124 -11.03 -3.52 -2.51
N ALA A 125 -11.05 -2.36 -1.87
CA ALA A 125 -10.99 -2.25 -0.42
C ALA A 125 -12.25 -2.85 0.23
N MET A 126 -13.42 -2.60 -0.34
CA MET A 126 -14.71 -3.09 0.15
C MET A 126 -14.84 -4.62 0.13
N GLN A 127 -14.13 -5.31 -0.78
CA GLN A 127 -14.08 -6.78 -0.80
C GLN A 127 -13.34 -7.40 0.40
N ARG A 128 -12.53 -6.59 1.12
CA ARG A 128 -11.67 -7.06 2.22
C ARG A 128 -12.13 -6.59 3.59
N ILE A 129 -13.05 -5.63 3.64
CA ILE A 129 -13.57 -5.06 4.88
C ILE A 129 -14.96 -5.64 5.13
N GLN A 130 -15.17 -6.18 6.33
CA GLN A 130 -16.49 -6.64 6.75
C GLN A 130 -17.23 -5.49 7.42
N LEU A 131 -18.07 -4.80 6.66
CA LEU A 131 -18.87 -3.70 7.18
C LEU A 131 -20.12 -4.23 7.92
N PRO A 132 -20.58 -3.52 8.95
CA PRO A 132 -21.82 -3.86 9.65
C PRO A 132 -23.06 -3.73 8.74
N LEU A 133 -22.96 -2.96 7.65
CA LEU A 133 -23.99 -2.79 6.64
C LEU A 133 -23.44 -3.18 5.27
N PRO A 134 -24.20 -3.91 4.43
CA PRO A 134 -23.79 -4.28 3.08
C PRO A 134 -23.85 -3.05 2.17
N VAL A 135 -22.77 -2.29 2.13
CA VAL A 135 -22.62 -1.12 1.26
C VAL A 135 -21.82 -1.51 0.03
N THR A 136 -22.34 -1.17 -1.15
CA THR A 136 -21.56 -1.25 -2.39
C THR A 136 -21.15 0.16 -2.77
N ALA A 137 -19.85 0.38 -2.89
CA ALA A 137 -19.26 1.67 -3.23
C ALA A 137 -18.20 1.47 -4.31
N LYS A 138 -18.10 2.46 -5.20
CA LYS A 138 -17.08 2.51 -6.25
C LYS A 138 -16.41 3.85 -6.30
N GLY A 139 -15.15 3.88 -6.69
CA GLY A 139 -14.39 5.12 -6.72
C GLY A 139 -12.91 4.86 -6.86
N ARG A 140 -12.15 5.92 -7.09
CA ARG A 140 -10.69 5.85 -7.13
C ARG A 140 -10.13 6.19 -5.76
N VAL A 141 -9.18 5.39 -5.28
CA VAL A 141 -8.44 5.67 -4.05
C VAL A 141 -7.00 5.96 -4.43
N ILE A 142 -6.46 7.04 -3.89
CA ILE A 142 -5.09 7.49 -4.06
C ILE A 142 -4.48 7.55 -2.66
N LEU A 143 -3.38 6.83 -2.46
CA LEU A 143 -2.58 6.85 -1.25
C LEU A 143 -1.22 7.46 -1.59
N GLU A 144 -0.88 8.55 -0.93
CA GLU A 144 0.40 9.23 -1.01
C GLU A 144 1.15 9.00 0.30
N LEU A 145 2.38 8.52 0.21
CA LEU A 145 3.27 8.26 1.34
C LEU A 145 4.49 9.15 1.21
N ALA A 146 4.57 10.17 2.06
CA ALA A 146 5.77 10.98 2.20
C ALA A 146 6.89 10.13 2.83
N GLU A 147 6.57 9.46 3.93
CA GLU A 147 7.48 8.58 4.65
C GLU A 147 6.74 7.41 5.31
N TYR A 148 7.32 6.22 5.24
CA TYR A 148 6.96 5.09 6.07
C TYR A 148 8.21 4.34 6.48
N THR A 149 8.30 3.97 7.75
CA THR A 149 9.36 3.12 8.29
C THR A 149 8.72 1.97 9.02
N SER A 150 9.06 0.73 8.65
CA SER A 150 8.52 -0.46 9.29
C SER A 150 8.95 -0.54 10.75
N GLY A 151 8.01 -0.89 11.62
CA GLY A 151 8.22 -1.09 13.06
C GLY A 151 7.21 -2.07 13.63
N ALA A 152 7.18 -2.20 14.96
CA ALA A 152 6.22 -3.07 15.64
C ALA A 152 5.09 -2.23 16.27
N PRO A 153 3.80 -2.60 16.09
CA PRO A 153 3.30 -3.72 15.30
C PRO A 153 3.33 -3.52 13.78
N TYR A 154 3.27 -2.28 13.27
CA TYR A 154 3.24 -2.03 11.83
C TYR A 154 4.19 -0.93 11.35
N CYS A 155 4.42 0.11 12.16
CA CYS A 155 5.22 1.26 11.78
C CYS A 155 6.10 1.73 12.93
N GLU A 156 7.20 2.39 12.62
CA GLU A 156 7.94 3.27 13.52
C GLU A 156 7.62 4.73 13.19
N SER A 157 7.56 5.04 11.89
CA SER A 157 7.08 6.31 11.36
C SER A 157 6.15 6.07 10.18
N LEU A 158 5.16 6.95 10.03
CA LEU A 158 4.25 6.99 8.89
C LEU A 158 3.76 8.42 8.75
N GLN A 159 3.89 8.97 7.55
CA GLN A 159 3.33 10.24 7.14
C GLN A 159 2.84 10.09 5.69
N GLY A 160 1.55 10.32 5.50
CA GLY A 160 0.94 10.23 4.19
C GLY A 160 -0.49 10.72 4.19
N GLU A 161 -1.11 10.69 3.02
CA GLU A 161 -2.48 11.12 2.78
C GLU A 161 -3.21 10.05 1.96
N ILE A 162 -4.47 9.79 2.30
CA ILE A 162 -5.37 8.96 1.50
C ILE A 162 -6.50 9.83 1.01
N ALA A 163 -6.81 9.76 -0.28
CA ALA A 163 -7.85 10.57 -0.88
C ALA A 163 -8.63 9.76 -1.90
N SER A 164 -9.94 9.98 -1.91
CA SER A 164 -10.83 9.57 -2.97
C SER A 164 -11.55 10.81 -3.49
N PRO A 165 -11.27 11.26 -4.73
CA PRO A 165 -11.87 12.50 -5.25
C PRO A 165 -13.39 12.41 -5.46
N ASN A 166 -13.88 11.20 -5.73
CA ASN A 166 -15.29 10.92 -6.00
C ASN A 166 -15.57 9.47 -5.62
N ILE A 167 -16.56 9.28 -4.73
CA ILE A 167 -17.09 7.96 -4.38
C ILE A 167 -18.55 7.92 -4.79
N ASP A 168 -18.93 6.91 -5.56
CA ASP A 168 -20.33 6.60 -5.83
C ASP A 168 -20.77 5.45 -4.93
N VAL A 169 -21.93 5.59 -4.30
CA VAL A 169 -22.53 4.59 -3.42
C VAL A 169 -23.83 4.10 -4.05
N GLN A 170 -24.08 2.79 -3.93
CA GLN A 170 -25.32 2.18 -4.40
C GLN A 170 -26.42 2.34 -3.36
N GLY A 171 -27.44 3.13 -3.68
CA GLY A 171 -28.69 3.22 -2.92
C GLY A 171 -29.78 2.30 -3.46
N LEU A 172 -30.96 2.39 -2.86
CA LEU A 172 -32.15 1.63 -3.28
C LEU A 172 -32.65 2.08 -4.66
N ASN A 173 -32.52 3.37 -4.95
CA ASN A 173 -33.03 3.99 -6.18
C ASN A 173 -31.96 4.18 -7.28
N GLY A 174 -30.75 3.65 -7.07
CA GLY A 174 -29.63 3.76 -8.01
C GLY A 174 -28.35 4.27 -7.37
N TRP A 175 -27.38 4.63 -8.22
CA TRP A 175 -26.09 5.15 -7.80
C TRP A 175 -26.16 6.67 -7.54
N PHE A 176 -25.49 7.12 -6.49
CA PHE A 176 -25.34 8.54 -6.19
C PHE A 176 -23.92 8.82 -5.70
N ASN A 177 -23.47 10.07 -5.87
CA ASN A 177 -22.12 10.49 -5.52
C ASN A 177 -22.12 11.13 -4.12
N ILE A 178 -21.13 10.77 -3.29
CA ILE A 178 -20.92 11.32 -1.94
C ILE A 178 -19.71 12.27 -1.88
N GLY A 179 -19.31 12.83 -3.02
CA GLY A 179 -18.20 13.77 -3.10
C GLY A 179 -16.83 13.16 -2.76
N PRO A 180 -15.86 14.02 -2.44
CA PRO A 180 -14.53 13.60 -2.03
C PRO A 180 -14.51 13.13 -0.58
N LEU A 181 -13.61 12.19 -0.28
CA LEU A 181 -13.29 11.77 1.07
C LEU A 181 -11.78 11.61 1.20
N GLY A 182 -11.20 12.25 2.22
CA GLY A 182 -9.76 12.29 2.46
C GLY A 182 -9.41 12.05 3.91
N GLY A 183 -8.13 11.79 4.17
CA GLY A 183 -7.59 11.74 5.52
C GLY A 183 -6.08 11.58 5.56
N ASN A 184 -5.53 11.88 6.73
CA ASN A 184 -4.10 11.84 6.99
C ASN A 184 -3.71 10.52 7.67
N LEU A 185 -2.64 9.89 7.18
CA LEU A 185 -2.04 8.71 7.79
C LEU A 185 -0.90 9.10 8.72
N SER A 186 -0.88 8.48 9.89
CA SER A 186 0.15 8.69 10.91
C SER A 186 0.50 7.37 11.61
N CYS A 187 1.68 7.33 12.24
CA CYS A 187 2.04 6.23 13.14
C CYS A 187 1.82 6.67 14.59
N LYS A 188 0.96 5.98 15.33
CA LYS A 188 0.68 6.26 16.76
C LYS A 188 1.07 5.05 17.59
N SER A 189 2.18 5.14 18.32
CA SER A 189 2.69 4.05 19.17
C SER A 189 2.84 2.70 18.44
N GLY A 190 3.21 2.76 17.16
CA GLY A 190 3.42 1.60 16.29
C GLY A 190 2.18 1.13 15.50
N ASP A 191 1.01 1.65 15.84
CA ASP A 191 -0.24 1.42 15.12
C ASP A 191 -0.37 2.38 13.93
N ILE A 192 -1.03 1.93 12.87
CA ILE A 192 -1.39 2.81 11.73
C ILE A 192 -2.67 3.56 12.12
N ALA A 193 -2.62 4.88 12.13
CA ALA A 193 -3.76 5.73 12.40
C ALA A 193 -4.13 6.57 11.18
N ILE A 194 -5.42 6.70 10.92
CA ILE A 194 -6.01 7.52 9.86
C ILE A 194 -6.94 8.52 10.53
N LEU A 195 -6.71 9.80 10.30
CA LEU A 195 -7.60 10.88 10.71
C LEU A 195 -8.33 11.42 9.48
N ILE A 196 -9.64 11.27 9.42
CA ILE A 196 -10.47 11.71 8.29
C ILE A 196 -10.59 13.23 8.28
N ASP A 197 -10.50 13.83 7.10
CA ASP A 197 -10.68 15.27 6.93
C ASP A 197 -12.16 15.64 7.18
N PRO A 198 -12.45 16.60 8.08
CA PRO A 198 -13.83 16.91 8.49
C PRO A 198 -14.66 17.57 7.37
N ASP A 199 -14.01 18.12 6.35
CA ASP A 199 -14.67 18.73 5.19
C ASP A 199 -15.04 17.67 4.14
N ASN A 200 -16.16 16.99 4.38
CA ASN A 200 -16.74 16.01 3.45
C ASN A 200 -18.26 16.01 3.54
N THR A 201 -18.96 15.59 2.49
CA THR A 201 -20.43 15.67 2.44
C THR A 201 -21.13 14.68 3.37
N LEU A 202 -20.42 13.66 3.88
CA LEU A 202 -20.96 12.78 4.90
C LEU A 202 -20.95 13.43 6.29
N GLY A 203 -20.28 14.58 6.46
CA GLY A 203 -19.95 15.13 7.77
C GLY A 203 -19.26 14.09 8.65
N LEU A 204 -18.43 13.25 8.03
CA LEU A 204 -17.71 12.17 8.67
C LEU A 204 -16.46 12.73 9.34
N GLU A 205 -16.42 12.64 10.66
CA GLU A 205 -15.24 12.93 11.45
C GLU A 205 -14.91 11.66 12.22
N ALA A 206 -13.82 11.00 11.85
CA ALA A 206 -13.43 9.75 12.49
C ALA A 206 -11.93 9.57 12.55
N ASP A 207 -11.51 8.93 13.64
CA ASP A 207 -10.21 8.33 13.82
C ASP A 207 -10.34 6.82 13.59
N ALA A 208 -9.60 6.30 12.62
CA ALA A 208 -9.43 4.87 12.42
C ALA A 208 -8.03 4.45 12.84
N THR A 209 -7.89 3.35 13.57
CA THR A 209 -6.60 2.80 14.00
C THR A 209 -6.54 1.31 13.70
N LEU A 210 -5.47 0.87 13.04
CA LEU A 210 -5.15 -0.54 12.85
C LEU A 210 -4.06 -0.95 13.85
N LYS A 211 -4.46 -1.75 14.82
CA LYS A 211 -3.60 -2.30 15.87
C LYS A 211 -3.17 -3.73 15.55
N ALA A 212 -2.21 -4.22 16.33
CA ALA A 212 -1.72 -5.59 16.26
C ALA A 212 -2.85 -6.62 16.09
N ASN A 213 -2.57 -7.72 15.39
CA ASN A 213 -3.54 -8.78 15.07
C ASN A 213 -4.71 -8.35 14.18
N PHE A 214 -4.53 -7.29 13.38
CA PHE A 214 -5.59 -6.72 12.54
C PHE A 214 -6.80 -6.22 13.35
N ASP A 215 -6.58 -5.79 14.59
CA ASP A 215 -7.61 -5.16 15.42
C ASP A 215 -7.85 -3.74 14.88
N PHE A 216 -8.87 -3.61 14.05
CA PHE A 216 -9.29 -2.36 13.43
C PHE A 216 -10.33 -1.68 14.31
N LYS A 217 -10.05 -0.44 14.72
CA LYS A 217 -10.97 0.38 15.51
C LYS A 217 -11.28 1.66 14.80
N VAL A 218 -12.55 2.04 14.77
CA VAL A 218 -13.03 3.32 14.28
C VAL A 218 -13.84 4.00 15.36
N SER A 219 -13.51 5.25 15.62
CA SER A 219 -14.24 6.08 16.56
C SER A 219 -14.50 7.44 15.94
N GLY A 220 -15.72 7.94 16.07
CA GLY A 220 -16.07 9.23 15.48
C GLY A 220 -17.56 9.42 15.38
N TYR A 221 -17.96 10.25 14.43
CA TYR A 221 -19.34 10.52 14.12
C TYR A 221 -19.55 10.84 12.65
N VAL A 222 -20.80 10.69 12.22
CA VAL A 222 -21.25 11.03 10.88
C VAL A 222 -22.48 11.92 10.97
N LYS A 223 -22.52 12.97 10.14
CA LYS A 223 -23.67 13.85 10.00
C LYS A 223 -23.86 14.17 8.52
N PRO A 224 -24.62 13.33 7.80
CA PRO A 224 -24.80 13.49 6.37
C PRO A 224 -25.35 14.87 6.03
N ASP A 225 -24.78 15.51 5.01
CA ASP A 225 -25.28 16.77 4.48
C ASP A 225 -26.71 16.61 3.96
N ALA A 226 -27.52 17.67 4.07
CA ALA A 226 -28.93 17.64 3.69
C ALA A 226 -29.16 17.42 2.18
N THR A 227 -28.14 17.63 1.34
CA THR A 227 -28.18 17.36 -0.10
C THR A 227 -28.07 15.88 -0.44
N LEU A 228 -27.65 15.03 0.51
CA LEU A 228 -27.52 13.60 0.27
C LEU A 228 -28.89 12.89 0.21
N PRO A 229 -29.00 11.78 -0.54
CA PRO A 229 -30.26 11.05 -0.65
C PRO A 229 -30.76 10.54 0.70
N LYS A 230 -32.09 10.40 0.81
CA LYS A 230 -32.76 9.85 1.99
C LYS A 230 -32.17 8.52 2.44
N ASP A 231 -31.75 7.68 1.49
CA ASP A 231 -31.10 6.38 1.75
C ASP A 231 -29.89 6.52 2.71
N VAL A 232 -29.08 7.58 2.58
CA VAL A 232 -27.94 7.84 3.47
C VAL A 232 -28.42 8.23 4.87
N HIS A 233 -29.39 9.14 4.94
CA HIS A 233 -29.97 9.59 6.21
C HIS A 233 -30.68 8.45 6.95
N ASP A 234 -31.27 7.50 6.25
CA ASP A 234 -31.88 6.32 6.83
C ASP A 234 -30.81 5.29 7.26
N ALA A 235 -29.73 5.13 6.51
CA ALA A 235 -28.63 4.22 6.84
C ALA A 235 -27.90 4.62 8.14
N VAL A 236 -27.62 5.90 8.35
CA VAL A 236 -26.89 6.35 9.57
C VAL A 236 -27.69 6.14 10.86
N LYS A 237 -29.02 5.99 10.78
CA LYS A 237 -29.87 5.70 11.95
C LYS A 237 -29.60 4.31 12.54
N PHE A 238 -29.05 3.38 11.76
CA PHE A 238 -28.65 2.07 12.26
C PHE A 238 -27.41 2.12 13.16
N LEU A 239 -26.65 3.23 13.11
CA LEU A 239 -25.45 3.43 13.94
C LEU A 239 -25.79 3.81 15.39
N GLY A 240 -27.03 4.27 15.65
CA GLY A 240 -27.50 4.60 16.98
C GLY A 240 -28.33 5.88 17.01
N ARG A 241 -28.49 6.43 18.22
CA ARG A 241 -29.20 7.70 18.43
C ARG A 241 -28.24 8.87 18.14
N PRO A 242 -28.72 9.92 17.45
CA PRO A 242 -27.90 11.11 17.24
C PRO A 242 -27.69 11.87 18.55
N ASP A 243 -26.60 12.61 18.65
CA ASP A 243 -26.35 13.54 19.74
C ASP A 243 -27.15 14.84 19.60
N ASN A 244 -26.95 15.78 20.54
CA ASN A 244 -27.63 17.08 20.54
C ASN A 244 -27.33 17.95 19.31
N GLN A 245 -26.32 17.61 18.51
CA GLN A 245 -25.94 18.29 17.27
C GLN A 245 -26.43 17.56 16.01
N GLY A 246 -27.17 16.45 16.18
CA GLY A 246 -27.66 15.62 15.09
C GLY A 246 -26.61 14.67 14.50
N ARG A 247 -25.50 14.42 15.21
CA ARG A 247 -24.41 13.56 14.74
C ARG A 247 -24.62 12.13 15.23
N TYR A 248 -24.46 11.16 14.34
CA TYR A 248 -24.60 9.73 14.65
C TYR A 248 -23.25 9.15 15.03
N PRO A 249 -23.15 8.37 16.13
CA PRO A 249 -21.86 7.85 16.60
C PRO A 249 -21.34 6.71 15.71
N LEU A 250 -20.03 6.64 15.54
CA LEU A 250 -19.30 5.51 14.95
C LEU A 250 -18.39 4.91 16.03
N ASN A 251 -18.59 3.64 16.35
CA ASN A 251 -17.76 2.93 17.32
C ASN A 251 -17.78 1.42 17.01
N PHE A 252 -16.70 0.92 16.41
CA PHE A 252 -16.50 -0.49 16.11
C PHE A 252 -15.02 -0.82 16.07
#